data_AF-A0A7G6YX80-F1
#
_entry.id   AF-A0A7G6YX80-F1
#
_cell.length_a   1.000
_cell.length_b   1.000
_cell.length_c   1.000
_cell.angle_alpha   90.00
_cell.angle_beta   90.00
_cell.angle_gamma   90.00
#
_symmetry.space_group_name_H-M   'P 1'
#
loop_
_entity.id
_entity.type
_entity.pdbx_description
1 polymer ?
#
loop_
_entity_poly.entity_id
_entity_poly.type
_entity_poly.pdbx_seq_one_letter_code
_entity_poly.pdbx_strand_id
1 'polypeptide(L)' 'MLDVALLAAAHEDLAPLIAPPAAISAVFGVFFLFLGYVVWSYRDVANRSPRKASTQAHHEAPVDEFGHPEQH' A
#
# COMPACT_ATOMS: atom_id res chain seq x y z
N MET A 1 5.71 47.50 12.46
CA MET A 1 5.30 46.90 13.76
C MET A 1 4.60 45.56 13.53
N LEU A 2 4.95 44.84 12.46
CA LEU A 2 4.39 43.52 12.11
C LEU A 2 5.53 42.51 11.94
N ASP A 3 6.61 42.74 12.69
CA ASP A 3 7.94 42.25 12.32
C ASP A 3 8.48 41.34 13.43
N VAL A 4 8.29 41.72 14.70
CA VAL A 4 8.79 40.97 15.86
C VAL A 4 7.96 39.72 16.16
N ALA A 5 6.63 39.80 16.03
CA ALA A 5 5.75 38.65 16.27
C ALA A 5 5.89 37.57 15.17
N LEU A 6 6.14 37.98 13.92
CA LEU A 6 6.39 37.06 12.81
C LEU A 6 7.78 36.40 12.91
N LEU A 7 8.81 37.16 13.32
CA LEU A 7 10.14 36.60 13.63
C LEU A 7 10.11 35.65 14.83
N ALA A 8 9.33 35.98 15.86
CA ALA A 8 9.17 35.13 17.04
C ALA A 8 8.39 33.85 16.72
N ALA A 9 7.35 33.91 15.87
CA ALA A 9 6.66 32.72 15.38
C ALA A 9 7.55 31.87 14.45
N ALA A 10 8.52 32.48 13.75
CA ALA A 10 9.53 31.78 12.97
C ALA A 10 10.67 31.17 13.84
N HIS A 11 10.73 31.55 15.12
CA HIS A 11 11.73 31.16 16.12
C HIS A 11 11.04 30.53 17.34
N GLU A 12 9.99 29.74 17.13
CA GLU A 12 9.71 28.66 18.07
C GLU A 12 10.91 27.71 17.94
N ASP A 13 11.76 27.68 18.98
CA ASP A 13 12.89 26.75 19.11
C ASP A 13 12.35 25.30 19.06
N LEU A 14 12.11 24.82 17.84
CA LEU A 14 11.78 23.44 17.56
C LEU A 14 12.86 22.60 18.23
N ALA A 15 12.44 21.66 19.07
CA ALA A 15 13.35 20.77 19.77
C ALA A 15 14.39 20.21 18.77
N PRO A 16 15.69 20.20 19.10
CA PRO A 16 16.73 19.78 18.16
C PRO A 16 16.39 18.42 17.54
N LEU A 17 16.14 18.40 16.23
CA LEU A 17 15.85 17.17 15.50
C LEU A 17 17.14 16.41 15.25
N ILE A 18 17.07 15.08 15.26
CA ILE A 18 18.21 14.19 14.98
C ILE A 18 18.72 14.32 13.54
N ALA A 19 17.89 14.80 12.62
CA ALA A 19 18.21 15.00 11.21
C ALA A 19 17.25 16.04 10.58
N PRO A 20 17.56 16.57 9.38
CA PRO A 20 16.64 17.43 8.64
C PRO A 20 15.28 16.74 8.38
N PRO A 21 14.16 17.47 8.37
CA PRO A 21 12.83 16.88 8.20
C PRO A 21 12.68 16.00 6.95
N ALA A 22 13.31 16.39 5.84
CA ALA A 22 13.30 15.63 4.60
C ALA A 22 14.02 14.27 4.71
N ALA A 23 15.07 14.18 5.53
CA ALA A 23 15.77 12.91 5.77
C ALA A 23 14.91 11.97 6.61
N ILE A 24 14.25 12.50 7.66
CA ILE A 24 13.34 11.73 8.51
C ILE A 24 12.17 11.19 7.69
N SER A 25 11.52 12.03 6.89
CA SER A 25 10.39 11.59 6.04
C SER A 25 10.82 10.56 4.99
N ALA A 26 12.00 10.71 4.39
CA ALA A 26 12.54 9.74 3.45
C ALA A 26 12.77 8.36 4.11
N VAL A 27 13.36 8.32 5.31
CA VAL A 27 13.61 7.06 6.03
C VAL A 27 12.31 6.34 6.34
N PHE A 28 11.32 7.04 6.92
CA PHE A 28 10.02 6.44 7.21
C PHE A 28 9.26 6.06 5.94
N GLY A 29 9.34 6.88 4.88
CA GLY A 29 8.75 6.57 3.58
C GLY A 29 9.28 5.28 2.99
N VAL A 30 10.61 5.11 2.95
CA VAL A 30 11.26 3.88 2.47
C VAL A 30 10.89 2.69 3.36
N PHE A 31 10.86 2.86 4.68
CA PHE A 31 10.46 1.80 5.61
C PHE A 31 9.03 1.31 5.34
N PHE A 32 8.06 2.22 5.17
CA PHE A 32 6.68 1.85 4.88
C PHE A 32 6.51 1.26 3.47
N LEU A 33 7.24 1.78 2.48
CA LEU A 33 7.26 1.18 1.13
C LEU A 33 7.81 -0.24 1.15
N PHE A 34 8.89 -0.48 1.89
CA PHE A 34 9.45 -1.82 2.08
C PHE A 34 8.44 -2.75 2.77
N LEU A 35 7.79 -2.29 3.85
CA LEU A 35 6.78 -3.08 4.54
C LEU A 35 5.57 -3.39 3.64
N GLY A 36 5.09 -2.41 2.88
CA GLY A 36 4.02 -2.60 1.90
C GLY A 36 4.41 -3.60 0.81
N TYR A 37 5.65 -3.54 0.33
CA TYR A 37 6.20 -4.51 -0.62
C TYR A 37 6.23 -5.93 -0.05
N VAL A 38 6.63 -6.10 1.22
CA VAL A 38 6.62 -7.41 1.89
C VAL A 38 5.20 -7.97 1.95
N VAL A 39 4.23 -7.19 2.44
CA VAL A 39 2.83 -7.64 2.54
C VAL A 39 2.26 -7.98 1.15
N TRP A 40 2.53 -7.14 0.15
CA TRP A 40 2.10 -7.38 -1.22
C TRP A 40 2.73 -8.65 -1.81
N SER A 41 4.01 -8.90 -1.57
CA SER A 41 4.71 -10.10 -2.01
C SER A 41 4.08 -11.38 -1.44
N TYR A 42 3.76 -11.40 -0.14
CA TYR A 42 3.03 -12.54 0.46
C TYR A 42 1.64 -12.73 -0.15
N ARG A 43 0.88 -11.64 -0.36
CA ARG A 43 -0.42 -11.70 -1.04
C ARG A 43 -0.29 -12.28 -2.44
N ASP A 44 0.70 -11.81 -3.21
CA ASP A 44 0.93 -12.26 -4.58
C ASP A 44 1.24 -13.76 -4.62
N VAL A 45 2.12 -14.26 -3.75
CA VAL A 45 2.38 -15.71 -3.61
C VAL A 45 1.10 -16.48 -3.27
N ALA A 46 0.28 -16.00 -2.33
CA ALA A 46 -0.99 -16.65 -1.99
C ALA A 46 -2.01 -16.64 -3.14
N ASN A 47 -1.93 -15.64 -4.03
CA ASN A 47 -2.80 -15.51 -5.19
C ASN A 47 -2.36 -16.40 -6.37
N ARG A 48 -1.13 -16.94 -6.34
CA ARG A 48 -0.58 -17.85 -7.37
C ARG A 48 -1.00 -19.32 -7.21
N SER A 49 -2.07 -19.63 -6.48
CA SER A 49 -2.53 -21.02 -6.36
C SER A 49 -3.04 -21.54 -7.72
N PRO A 50 -2.46 -22.63 -8.27
CA PRO A 50 -2.91 -23.22 -9.54
C PRO A 50 -4.39 -23.61 -9.50
N ARG A 51 -4.87 -24.03 -8.32
CA ARG A 51 -6.27 -24.37 -8.06
C ARG A 51 -7.21 -23.16 -8.20
N LYS A 52 -6.76 -21.96 -7.82
CA LYS A 52 -7.56 -20.73 -7.98
C LYS A 52 -7.56 -20.24 -9.42
N ALA A 53 -6.43 -20.37 -10.13
CA ALA A 53 -6.33 -20.05 -11.54
C ALA A 53 -7.21 -20.96 -12.41
N SER A 54 -7.25 -22.28 -12.14
CA SER A 54 -8.14 -23.21 -12.85
C SER A 54 -9.62 -22.96 -12.54
N THR A 55 -9.98 -22.65 -11.29
CA THR A 55 -11.37 -22.34 -10.91
C THR A 55 -11.87 -21.06 -11.57
N GLN A 56 -11.04 -20.01 -11.66
CA GLN A 56 -11.45 -18.77 -12.36
C GLN A 56 -11.65 -18.98 -13.87
N ALA A 57 -10.89 -19.87 -14.51
CA ALA A 57 -11.06 -20.22 -15.91
C ALA A 57 -12.33 -21.03 -16.21
N HIS A 58 -12.90 -21.74 -15.22
CA HIS A 58 -14.12 -22.54 -15.38
C HIS A 58 -15.43 -21.79 -15.07
N HIS A 59 -15.36 -20.52 -14.63
CA HIS A 59 -16.54 -19.71 -14.30
C HIS A 59 -17.05 -18.81 -15.46
N GLU A 60 -16.49 -18.94 -16.66
CA GLU A 60 -16.86 -18.11 -17.82
C GLU A 60 -17.90 -18.76 -18.76
N ALA A 61 -18.40 -19.96 -18.41
CA ALA A 61 -19.49 -20.63 -19.14
C ALA A 61 -20.80 -20.62 -18.31
N PRO A 62 -21.98 -20.38 -18.94
CA PRO A 62 -23.25 -20.55 -18.24
C PRO A 62 -23.38 -22.00 -17.78
N VAL A 63 -23.68 -22.19 -16.51
CA VAL A 63 -23.90 -23.49 -15.85
C VAL A 63 -25.42 -23.63 -15.71
N ASP A 64 -25.97 -24.77 -16.11
CA ASP A 64 -27.39 -25.09 -16.05
C ASP A 64 -27.89 -25.26 -14.60
N GLU A 65 -29.21 -25.44 -14.42
CA GLU A 65 -29.88 -25.55 -13.10
C GLU A 65 -29.38 -26.74 -12.26
N PHE A 66 -28.70 -27.71 -12.87
CA PHE A 66 -28.13 -28.89 -12.20
C PHE A 66 -26.61 -28.77 -12.00
N GLY A 67 -26.01 -27.62 -12.32
CA GLY A 67 -24.59 -27.34 -12.10
C GLY A 67 -23.67 -27.95 -13.16
N HIS A 68 -24.21 -28.26 -14.34
CA HIS A 68 -23.43 -28.71 -15.49
C HIS A 68 -23.16 -27.53 -16.43
N PRO A 69 -21.95 -27.40 -17.00
CA PRO A 69 -21.70 -26.38 -18.02
C PRO A 69 -22.67 -26.59 -19.19
N GLU A 70 -23.39 -25.55 -19.61
CA GLU A 70 -24.33 -25.63 -20.74
C GLU A 70 -23.59 -26.10 -21.99
N GLN A 71 -23.98 -27.28 -22.49
CA GLN A 71 -23.48 -27.83 -23.75
C GLN A 71 -24.49 -27.47 -24.84
N HIS A 72 -24.18 -26.43 -25.61
CA HIS A 72 -24.92 -26.07 -26.83
C HIS A 72 -24.56 -26.99 -28.00
#